data_AF-A0A5J5AHT2-F1
#
_entry.id   AF-A0A5J5AHT2-F1
#
_cell.length_a   1.000
_cell.length_b   1.000
_cell.length_c   1.000
_cell.angle_alpha   90.00
_cell.angle_beta   90.00
_cell.angle_gamma   90.00
#
_symmetry.space_group_name_H-M   'P 1'
#
loop_
_entity.id
_entity.type
_entity.pdbx_description
1 polymer ?
#
loop_
_entity_poly.entity_id
_entity_poly.type
_entity_poly.pdbx_seq_one_letter_code
_entity_poly.pdbx_strand_id
1 'polypeptide(L)'
;MEQVLKNGYFEGIGNPFGTCEVGLKDSNQIRTACLNFARDRIDLIRYFSRKDIQVVAGSGCPSIDRKVVNSGKRLRAHVGIDEGNVCSSCILRGNCERAYVKECEDEGGRTVDVMRFLLTYGLDPITGSVENKPCLNKRVKESVRRLLKEMVEFSCQGT
;
A
#
# COMPACT_ATOMS: atom_id res chain seq x y z
N MET A 1 0.37 -16.31 -1.79
CA MET A 1 -0.99 -16.07 -1.28
C MET A 1 -1.56 -17.23 -0.48
N GLU A 2 -1.18 -18.49 -0.76
CA GLU A 2 -1.64 -19.65 0.01
C GLU A 2 -1.35 -19.60 1.52
N GLN A 3 -0.28 -18.91 1.94
CA GLN A 3 0.04 -18.82 3.37
C GLN A 3 -0.87 -17.84 4.13
N VAL A 4 -1.35 -16.79 3.47
CA VAL A 4 -2.38 -15.90 4.02
C VAL A 4 -3.72 -16.64 4.15
N LEU A 5 -4.01 -17.55 3.20
CA LEU A 5 -5.15 -18.47 3.28
C LEU A 5 -4.99 -19.49 4.42
N LYS A 6 -3.80 -20.08 4.59
CA LYS A 6 -3.51 -21.10 5.62
C LYS A 6 -3.52 -20.55 7.06
N ASN A 7 -3.23 -19.27 7.24
CA ASN A 7 -3.20 -18.62 8.55
C ASN A 7 -4.58 -18.09 9.01
N GLY A 8 -5.67 -18.50 8.35
CA GLY A 8 -7.04 -18.16 8.78
C GLY A 8 -7.51 -16.75 8.44
N TYR A 9 -6.71 -15.91 7.77
CA TYR A 9 -7.12 -14.55 7.40
C TYR A 9 -8.30 -14.49 6.40
N PHE A 10 -8.67 -15.64 5.82
CA PHE A 10 -9.83 -15.82 4.93
C PHE A 10 -10.86 -16.83 5.48
N GLU A 11 -10.79 -17.23 6.77
CA GLU A 11 -11.78 -18.15 7.35
C GLU A 11 -13.20 -17.61 7.21
N GLY A 12 -14.09 -18.42 6.62
CA GLY A 12 -15.49 -18.07 6.32
C GLY A 12 -15.78 -17.61 4.88
N ILE A 13 -14.75 -17.46 4.02
CA ILE A 13 -14.90 -16.82 2.69
C ILE A 13 -14.72 -17.81 1.52
N GLY A 14 -14.06 -18.94 1.71
CA GLY A 14 -13.61 -19.78 0.59
C GLY A 14 -12.41 -19.17 -0.15
N ASN A 15 -12.03 -19.68 -1.32
CA ASN A 15 -10.94 -19.13 -2.13
C ASN A 15 -11.46 -18.00 -3.04
N PRO A 16 -11.25 -16.70 -2.72
CA PRO A 16 -11.74 -15.59 -3.56
C PRO A 16 -11.01 -15.50 -4.91
N PHE A 17 -9.97 -16.30 -5.12
CA PHE A 17 -9.23 -16.40 -6.38
C PHE A 17 -9.69 -17.59 -7.24
N GLY A 18 -10.71 -18.35 -6.80
CA GLY A 18 -11.24 -19.51 -7.51
C GLY A 18 -12.14 -19.17 -8.71
N THR A 19 -12.62 -17.92 -8.80
CA THR A 19 -13.48 -17.43 -9.88
C THR A 19 -12.81 -16.25 -10.56
N CYS A 20 -12.83 -16.20 -11.90
CA CYS A 20 -12.14 -15.17 -12.70
C CYS A 20 -12.65 -13.72 -12.50
N GLU A 21 -13.73 -13.51 -11.75
CA GLU A 21 -14.29 -12.18 -11.46
C GLU A 21 -14.24 -11.91 -9.96
N VAL A 22 -13.33 -11.02 -9.53
CA VAL A 22 -13.27 -10.51 -8.16
C VAL A 22 -14.22 -9.32 -8.05
N GLY A 23 -15.33 -9.48 -7.34
CA GLY A 23 -16.31 -8.41 -7.14
C GLY A 23 -15.86 -7.36 -6.12
N LEU A 24 -16.66 -6.29 -5.99
CA LEU A 24 -16.41 -5.23 -4.99
C LEU A 24 -16.41 -5.77 -3.55
N LYS A 25 -17.29 -6.73 -3.23
CA LYS A 25 -17.35 -7.38 -1.90
C LYS A 25 -16.07 -8.17 -1.62
N ASP A 26 -15.61 -8.94 -2.60
CA ASP A 26 -14.38 -9.74 -2.51
C ASP A 26 -13.16 -8.83 -2.35
N SER A 27 -13.14 -7.68 -3.04
CA SER A 27 -12.05 -6.69 -2.93
C SER A 27 -11.92 -6.11 -1.51
N ASN A 28 -13.03 -5.91 -0.79
CA ASN A 28 -13.01 -5.40 0.58
C ASN A 28 -12.53 -6.45 1.58
N GLN A 29 -12.90 -7.71 1.36
CA GLN A 29 -12.43 -8.83 2.17
C GLN A 29 -10.92 -9.05 1.96
N ILE A 30 -10.46 -9.09 0.71
CA ILE A 30 -9.03 -9.16 0.36
C ILE A 30 -8.26 -8.01 1.01
N ARG A 31 -8.76 -6.77 0.87
CA ARG A 31 -8.15 -5.59 1.50
C ARG A 31 -8.04 -5.75 3.01
N THR A 32 -9.08 -6.23 3.67
CA THR A 32 -9.11 -6.42 5.13
C THR A 32 -8.11 -7.49 5.58
N ALA A 33 -8.12 -8.66 4.93
CA ALA A 33 -7.19 -9.75 5.22
C ALA A 33 -5.73 -9.31 5.06
N CYS A 34 -5.41 -8.65 3.94
CA CYS A 34 -4.07 -8.14 3.68
C CYS A 34 -3.63 -7.07 4.70
N LEU A 35 -4.52 -6.15 5.09
CA LEU A 35 -4.20 -5.15 6.11
C LEU A 35 -4.00 -5.77 7.49
N ASN A 36 -4.75 -6.82 7.85
CA ASN A 36 -4.56 -7.54 9.11
C ASN A 36 -3.22 -8.25 9.14
N PHE A 37 -2.89 -9.01 8.09
CA PHE A 37 -1.57 -9.63 7.93
C PHE A 37 -0.43 -8.61 8.09
N ALA A 38 -0.55 -7.43 7.45
CA ALA A 38 0.47 -6.40 7.51
C ALA A 38 0.57 -5.70 8.88
N ARG A 39 -0.47 -5.79 9.73
CA ARG A 39 -0.42 -5.33 11.13
C ARG A 39 0.25 -6.36 12.03
N ASP A 40 0.07 -7.65 11.75
CA ASP A 40 0.71 -8.71 12.54
C ASP A 40 2.21 -8.82 12.23
N ARG A 41 2.61 -8.42 11.02
CA ARG A 41 3.99 -8.50 10.51
C ARG A 41 4.61 -7.13 10.28
N ILE A 42 4.63 -6.30 11.33
CA ILE A 42 5.12 -4.90 11.28
C ILE A 42 6.60 -4.76 10.86
N ASP A 43 7.38 -5.82 11.05
CA ASP A 43 8.82 -5.91 10.82
C ASP A 43 9.18 -6.11 9.33
N LEU A 44 8.24 -6.64 8.53
CA LEU A 44 8.50 -6.99 7.13
C LEU A 44 8.96 -5.83 6.26
N ILE A 45 8.57 -4.60 6.59
CA ILE A 45 9.00 -3.40 5.86
C ILE A 45 10.53 -3.30 5.75
N ARG A 46 11.29 -3.87 6.70
CA ARG A 46 12.76 -3.86 6.69
C ARG A 46 13.37 -4.68 5.56
N TYR A 47 12.63 -5.66 5.03
CA TYR A 47 13.08 -6.52 3.94
C TYR A 47 12.66 -6.00 2.56
N PHE A 48 11.77 -5.01 2.51
CA PHE A 48 11.28 -4.48 1.25
C PHE A 48 12.30 -3.54 0.59
N SER A 49 12.31 -3.54 -0.75
CA SER A 49 13.13 -2.67 -1.56
C SER A 49 12.84 -1.20 -1.25
N ARG A 50 13.78 -0.55 -0.54
CA ARG A 50 13.71 0.88 -0.25
C ARG A 50 13.58 1.72 -1.52
N LYS A 51 14.20 1.29 -2.62
CA LYS A 51 14.10 1.97 -3.94
C LYS A 51 12.67 1.92 -4.48
N ASP A 52 12.01 0.76 -4.39
CA ASP A 52 10.64 0.63 -4.88
C ASP A 52 9.65 1.36 -3.96
N ILE A 53 9.88 1.40 -2.63
CA ILE A 53 9.12 2.25 -1.71
C ILE A 53 9.29 3.74 -2.08
N GLN A 54 10.51 4.18 -2.40
CA GLN A 54 10.76 5.56 -2.85
C GLN A 54 9.97 5.90 -4.12
N VAL A 55 9.96 5.01 -5.11
CA VAL A 55 9.21 5.22 -6.36
C VAL A 55 7.71 5.36 -6.07
N VAL A 56 7.18 4.46 -5.25
CA VAL A 56 5.74 4.41 -4.95
C VAL A 56 5.30 5.58 -4.09
N ALA A 57 6.03 5.91 -3.02
CA ALA A 57 5.68 7.00 -2.11
C ALA A 57 6.03 8.39 -2.68
N GLY A 58 7.09 8.49 -3.47
CA GLY A 58 7.55 9.74 -4.09
C GLY A 58 6.69 10.22 -5.26
N SER A 59 5.85 9.35 -5.83
CA SER A 59 4.99 9.70 -6.98
C SER A 59 3.77 10.54 -6.60
N GLY A 60 3.55 10.85 -5.32
CA GLY A 60 2.38 11.58 -4.82
C GLY A 60 1.45 10.70 -3.97
N CYS A 61 0.36 11.29 -3.47
CA CYS A 61 -0.69 10.52 -2.78
C CYS A 61 -1.64 9.90 -3.84
N PRO A 62 -1.92 8.59 -3.79
CA PRO A 62 -2.83 7.95 -4.74
C PRO A 62 -4.28 8.48 -4.66
N SER A 63 -4.75 8.81 -3.46
CA SER A 63 -6.08 9.36 -3.18
C SER A 63 -6.03 10.30 -1.97
N ILE A 64 -7.14 10.99 -1.70
CA ILE A 64 -7.29 11.84 -0.49
C ILE A 64 -7.78 11.07 0.75
N ASP A 65 -7.96 9.74 0.65
CA ASP A 65 -8.31 8.92 1.82
C ASP A 65 -7.28 9.14 2.94
N ARG A 66 -7.77 9.49 4.12
CA ARG A 66 -6.90 9.87 5.26
C ARG A 66 -5.88 8.80 5.60
N LYS A 67 -6.23 7.52 5.50
CA LYS A 67 -5.31 6.42 5.81
C LYS A 67 -4.26 6.26 4.71
N VAL A 68 -4.64 6.42 3.44
CA VAL A 68 -3.71 6.42 2.30
C VAL A 68 -2.74 7.59 2.40
N VAL A 69 -3.23 8.80 2.64
CA VAL A 69 -2.39 10.00 2.76
C VAL A 69 -1.37 9.85 3.90
N ASN A 70 -1.83 9.45 5.09
CA ASN A 70 -0.93 9.26 6.24
C ASN A 70 0.09 8.15 5.98
N SER A 71 -0.35 7.01 5.40
CA SER A 71 0.60 5.96 5.01
C SER A 71 1.66 6.48 4.04
N GLY A 72 1.29 7.35 3.08
CA GLY A 72 2.24 7.92 2.12
C GLY A 72 3.29 8.80 2.79
N LYS A 73 2.87 9.64 3.72
CA LYS A 73 3.77 10.50 4.49
C LYS A 73 4.74 9.69 5.36
N ARG A 74 4.26 8.64 6.04
CA ARG A 74 5.12 7.75 6.85
C ARG A 74 6.11 6.97 6.00
N LEU A 75 5.69 6.54 4.81
CA LEU A 75 6.61 5.91 3.87
C LEU A 75 7.69 6.87 3.39
N ARG A 76 7.33 8.12 3.05
CA ARG A 76 8.30 9.15 2.66
C ARG A 76 9.31 9.43 3.78
N ALA A 77 8.84 9.60 5.02
CA ALA A 77 9.71 9.72 6.18
C ALA A 77 10.63 8.50 6.31
N HIS A 78 10.08 7.28 6.18
CA HIS A 78 10.87 6.04 6.25
C HIS A 78 12.01 6.00 5.24
N VAL A 79 11.81 6.47 4.00
CA VAL A 79 12.82 6.44 2.94
C VAL A 79 13.55 7.77 2.70
N GLY A 80 13.38 8.75 3.58
CA GLY A 80 14.07 10.04 3.52
C GLY A 80 13.63 10.95 2.37
N ILE A 81 12.37 10.87 1.92
CA ILE A 81 11.80 11.79 0.93
C ILE A 81 11.21 13.01 1.66
N ASP A 82 11.51 14.21 1.15
CA ASP A 82 10.90 15.45 1.62
C ASP A 82 9.40 15.51 1.22
N GLU A 83 8.54 15.46 2.23
CA GLU A 83 7.09 15.57 2.07
C GLU A 83 6.68 16.88 1.38
N GLY A 84 7.37 18.00 1.64
CA GLY A 84 7.06 19.29 1.03
C GLY A 84 7.21 19.25 -0.49
N ASN A 85 8.25 18.58 -0.99
CA ASN A 85 8.51 18.42 -2.42
C ASN A 85 7.45 17.52 -3.08
N VAL A 86 7.08 16.42 -2.43
CA VAL A 86 6.02 15.55 -2.99
C VAL A 86 4.66 16.23 -2.94
N CYS A 87 4.31 16.87 -1.84
CA CYS A 87 3.01 17.51 -1.67
C CYS A 87 2.84 18.73 -2.58
N SER A 88 3.90 19.51 -2.81
CA SER A 88 3.86 20.65 -3.74
C SER A 88 3.57 20.21 -5.17
N SER A 89 4.08 19.06 -5.62
CA SER A 89 3.80 18.50 -6.95
C SER A 89 2.48 17.71 -7.04
N CYS A 90 1.81 17.45 -5.92
CA CYS A 90 0.61 16.62 -5.89
C CYS A 90 -0.62 17.36 -6.43
N ILE A 91 -1.29 16.78 -7.43
CA ILE A 91 -2.51 17.38 -8.02
C ILE A 91 -3.70 17.43 -7.06
N LEU A 92 -3.71 16.55 -6.06
CA LEU A 92 -4.77 16.48 -5.04
C LEU A 92 -4.56 17.48 -3.89
N ARG A 93 -3.44 18.21 -3.87
CA ARG A 93 -3.04 19.07 -2.73
C ARG A 93 -4.12 20.07 -2.32
N GLY A 94 -4.87 20.62 -3.28
CA GLY A 94 -5.90 21.63 -3.02
C GLY A 94 -7.10 21.09 -2.22
N ASN A 95 -7.37 19.80 -2.32
CA ASN A 95 -8.49 19.13 -1.66
C ASN A 95 -8.03 18.23 -0.49
N CYS A 96 -6.73 18.19 -0.20
CA CYS A 96 -6.18 17.32 0.83
C CYS A 96 -6.12 18.06 2.17
N GLU A 97 -6.94 17.64 3.13
CA GLU A 97 -6.94 18.17 4.51
C GLU A 97 -5.59 18.02 5.24
N ARG A 98 -4.71 17.17 4.72
CA ARG A 98 -3.38 16.87 5.27
C ARG A 98 -2.27 17.43 4.39
N ALA A 99 -2.56 18.33 3.45
CA ALA A 99 -1.53 18.95 2.62
C ALA A 99 -0.44 19.60 3.48
N TYR A 100 0.83 19.38 3.13
CA TYR A 100 2.03 19.91 3.80
C TYR A 100 2.21 19.52 5.28
N VAL A 101 1.28 18.79 5.89
CA VAL A 101 1.43 18.25 7.24
C VAL A 101 2.54 17.20 7.23
N LYS A 102 3.62 17.44 7.97
CA LYS A 102 4.64 16.41 8.21
C LYS A 102 4.11 15.41 9.23
N GLU A 103 4.44 14.13 9.05
CA GLU A 103 4.20 13.13 10.09
C GLU A 103 5.15 13.38 11.27
N CYS A 104 4.71 13.00 12.47
CA CYS A 104 5.59 12.98 13.63
C CYS A 104 6.71 11.96 13.38
N GLU A 105 7.97 12.33 13.65
CA GLU A 105 9.14 11.49 13.36
C GLU A 105 9.11 10.14 14.11
N ASP A 106 8.33 10.07 15.21
CA ASP A 106 8.17 8.87 16.03
C ASP A 106 7.26 7.79 15.41
N GLU A 107 6.46 8.11 14.38
CA GLU A 107 5.61 7.15 13.66
C GLU A 107 6.24 6.74 12.32
N GLY A 108 7.37 6.03 12.37
CA GLY A 108 8.03 5.50 11.18
C GLY A 108 7.12 4.61 10.31
N GLY A 109 7.47 4.48 9.03
CA GLY A 109 6.75 3.61 8.08
C GLY A 109 6.65 2.16 8.57
N ARG A 110 5.46 1.57 8.46
CA ARG A 110 5.16 0.18 8.86
C ARG A 110 4.77 -0.67 7.66
N THR A 111 4.83 -2.00 7.79
CA THR A 111 4.35 -2.94 6.74
C THR A 111 2.92 -2.62 6.30
N VAL A 112 2.04 -2.22 7.22
CA VAL A 112 0.65 -1.81 6.90
C VAL A 112 0.57 -0.59 5.97
N ASP A 113 1.56 0.30 6.00
CA ASP A 113 1.60 1.47 5.13
C ASP A 113 1.98 1.10 3.70
N VAL A 114 2.96 0.21 3.55
CA VAL A 114 3.31 -0.38 2.25
C VAL A 114 2.11 -1.15 1.70
N MET A 115 1.53 -2.05 2.51
CA MET A 115 0.37 -2.85 2.12
C MET A 115 -0.81 -1.97 1.66
N ARG A 116 -1.07 -0.86 2.36
CA ARG A 116 -2.13 0.08 1.97
C ARG A 116 -1.88 0.66 0.57
N PHE A 117 -0.65 1.07 0.25
CA PHE A 117 -0.31 1.54 -1.09
C PHE A 117 -0.46 0.43 -2.14
N LEU A 118 0.03 -0.79 -1.85
CA LEU A 118 -0.08 -1.92 -2.78
C LEU A 118 -1.53 -2.27 -3.08
N LEU A 119 -2.40 -2.25 -2.07
CA LEU A 119 -3.84 -2.53 -2.26
C LEU A 119 -4.55 -1.40 -3.01
N THR A 120 -4.20 -0.13 -2.75
CA THR A 120 -4.77 1.01 -3.49
C THR A 120 -4.42 0.94 -4.98
N TYR A 121 -3.16 0.67 -5.32
CA TYR A 121 -2.76 0.52 -6.72
C TYR A 121 -3.24 -0.81 -7.35
N GLY A 122 -3.14 -1.91 -6.63
CA GLY A 122 -3.44 -3.25 -7.13
C GLY A 122 -4.94 -3.49 -7.35
N LEU A 123 -5.80 -2.89 -6.53
CA LEU A 123 -7.26 -2.99 -6.65
C LEU A 123 -7.89 -1.83 -7.42
N ASP A 124 -7.10 -0.89 -7.97
CA ASP A 124 -7.62 0.23 -8.76
C ASP A 124 -8.51 -0.21 -9.95
N PRO A 125 -8.18 -1.28 -10.71
CA PRO A 125 -9.05 -1.73 -11.81
C PRO A 125 -10.45 -2.18 -11.37
N ILE A 126 -10.62 -2.55 -10.10
CA ILE A 126 -11.89 -3.03 -9.53
C ILE A 126 -12.60 -1.90 -8.80
N THR A 127 -11.85 -1.07 -8.06
CA THR A 127 -12.39 -0.12 -7.09
C THR A 127 -12.31 1.34 -7.53
N GLY A 128 -11.54 1.65 -8.57
CA GLY A 128 -11.28 3.02 -9.02
C GLY A 128 -10.61 3.91 -7.97
N SER A 129 -9.94 3.31 -6.97
CA SER A 129 -9.50 4.01 -5.76
C SER A 129 -8.37 5.04 -5.95
N VAL A 130 -7.67 5.03 -7.09
CA VAL A 130 -6.59 5.99 -7.37
C VAL A 130 -7.18 7.21 -8.07
N GLU A 131 -7.31 8.31 -7.33
CA GLU A 131 -7.73 9.60 -7.86
C GLU A 131 -6.58 10.32 -8.58
N ASN A 132 -5.35 10.17 -8.07
CA ASN A 132 -4.15 10.76 -8.66
C ASN A 132 -3.64 9.91 -9.84
N LYS A 133 -4.31 10.00 -10.98
CA LYS A 133 -3.99 9.22 -12.18
C LYS A 133 -2.53 9.38 -12.68
N PRO A 134 -1.87 10.55 -12.57
CA PRO A 134 -0.44 10.67 -12.86
C PRO A 134 0.48 9.70 -12.07
N CYS A 135 0.06 9.24 -10.89
CA CYS A 135 0.80 8.22 -10.15
C CYS A 135 0.78 6.84 -10.84
N LEU A 136 -0.14 6.55 -11.76
CA LEU A 136 -0.28 5.25 -12.42
C LEU A 136 0.68 5.06 -13.60
N ASN A 137 1.92 5.50 -13.44
CA ASN A 137 2.95 5.35 -14.46
C ASN A 137 3.59 3.94 -14.44
N LYS A 138 4.30 3.60 -15.52
CA LYS A 138 4.94 2.29 -15.69
C LYS A 138 5.89 1.94 -14.54
N ARG A 139 6.67 2.92 -14.04
CA ARG A 139 7.64 2.70 -12.95
C ARG A 139 6.92 2.34 -11.65
N VAL A 140 5.86 3.07 -11.29
CA VAL A 140 5.05 2.78 -10.11
C VAL A 140 4.42 1.39 -10.21
N LYS A 141 3.85 1.02 -11.36
CA LYS A 141 3.26 -0.31 -11.57
C LYS A 141 4.29 -1.43 -11.40
N GLU A 142 5.51 -1.25 -11.91
CA GLU A 142 6.60 -2.21 -11.75
C GLU A 142 7.05 -2.32 -10.29
N SER A 143 7.23 -1.19 -9.60
CA SER A 143 7.59 -1.18 -8.18
C SER A 143 6.51 -1.81 -7.29
N VAL A 144 5.23 -1.56 -7.55
CA VAL A 144 4.12 -2.22 -6.86
C VAL A 144 4.18 -3.74 -7.05
N ARG A 145 4.44 -4.22 -8.28
CA ARG A 145 4.58 -5.66 -8.55
C ARG A 145 5.76 -6.28 -7.82
N ARG A 146 6.91 -5.60 -7.76
CA ARG A 146 8.09 -6.08 -7.02
C ARG A 146 7.83 -6.15 -5.53
N LEU A 147 7.28 -5.08 -4.94
CA LEU A 147 6.95 -5.03 -3.51
C LEU A 147 5.90 -6.10 -3.14
N LEU A 148 4.91 -6.36 -3.99
CA LEU A 148 3.96 -7.47 -3.79
C LEU A 148 4.68 -8.83 -3.80
N LYS A 149 5.66 -9.02 -4.68
CA LYS A 149 6.45 -10.26 -4.76
C LYS A 149 7.29 -10.44 -3.49
N GLU A 150 8.02 -9.41 -3.07
CA GLU A 150 8.81 -9.40 -1.83
C GLU A 150 7.94 -9.71 -0.61
N MET A 151 6.74 -9.11 -0.54
CA MET A 151 5.79 -9.36 0.53
C MET A 151 5.37 -10.83 0.62
N VAL A 152 5.19 -11.50 -0.51
CA VAL A 152 4.92 -12.94 -0.53
C VAL A 152 6.18 -13.73 -0.15
N GLU A 153 7.34 -13.39 -0.70
CA GLU A 153 8.60 -14.09 -0.42
C GLU A 153 8.96 -14.06 1.07
N PHE A 154 8.86 -12.90 1.72
CA PHE A 154 9.18 -12.75 3.14
C PHE A 154 8.04 -13.17 4.08
N SER A 155 6.80 -13.30 3.57
CA SER A 155 5.70 -13.89 4.34
C SER A 155 5.96 -15.37 4.69
N CYS A 156 6.73 -16.08 3.86
CA CYS A 156 7.04 -17.49 4.00
C CYS A 156 8.26 -17.80 4.89
N GLN A 157 9.10 -16.80 5.19
CA GLN A 157 10.39 -16.99 5.87
C GLN A 157 10.31 -16.88 7.40
N GLY A 158 9.16 -17.22 8.00
CA GLY A 158 8.97 -17.25 9.44
C GLY A 158 8.34 -18.56 9.88
N THR A 159 9.19 -19.55 10.16
CA THR A 159 8.93 -20.69 11.05
C THR A 159 9.94 -20.67 12.16
#